data_AF-A0ABD5U4L3-F1
#
_entry.id   AF-A0ABD5U4L3-F1
#
_cell.length_a   1.000
_cell.length_b   1.000
_cell.length_c   1.000
_cell.angle_alpha   90.00
_cell.angle_beta   90.00
_cell.angle_gamma   90.00
#
_symmetry.space_group_name_H-M   'P 1'
#
loop_
_entity.id
_entity.type
_entity.pdbx_description
1 polymer ?
#
loop_
_entity_poly.entity_id
_entity_poly.type
_entity_poly.pdbx_seq_one_letter_code
_entity_poly.pdbx_strand_id
1 'polypeptide(L)' 'MSFEWVSYFECATCGELARADAVEYDSLGYSVCPLCGERGGPLASVEADARSVEAAE' A
#
# COMPACT_ATOMS: atom_id res chain seq x y z
N MET A 1 0.18 -20.64 21.70
CA MET A 1 -0.48 -20.68 20.38
C MET A 1 -0.05 -19.46 19.58
N SER A 2 1.10 -19.49 18.92
CA SER A 2 1.59 -18.31 18.18
C SER A 2 0.66 -17.99 17.00
N PHE A 3 0.09 -16.79 16.98
CA PHE A 3 -0.66 -16.26 15.85
C PHE A 3 0.30 -15.42 15.01
N GLU A 4 0.51 -15.80 13.75
CA GLU A 4 1.28 -14.98 12.81
C GLU A 4 0.36 -13.93 12.20
N TRP A 5 0.52 -12.68 12.65
CA TRP A 5 -0.14 -11.54 12.03
C TRP A 5 0.59 -11.18 10.74
N VAL A 6 -0.01 -11.53 9.62
CA VAL A 6 0.49 -11.21 8.29
C VAL A 6 -0.17 -9.93 7.81
N SER A 7 0.63 -8.91 7.56
CA SER A 7 0.19 -7.69 6.87
C SER A 7 0.33 -7.84 5.37
N TYR A 8 -0.64 -7.27 4.65
CA TYR A 8 -0.65 -7.20 3.19
C TYR A 8 -0.54 -5.73 2.77
N PHE A 9 0.16 -5.52 1.68
CA PHE A 9 0.27 -4.27 0.95
C PHE A 9 -0.58 -4.38 -0.30
N GLU A 10 -1.37 -3.35 -0.59
CA GLU A 10 -2.13 -3.22 -1.83
C GLU A 10 -1.60 -2.01 -2.59
N CYS A 11 -1.24 -2.21 -3.86
CA CYS A 11 -0.81 -1.12 -4.72
C CYS A 11 -2.03 -0.36 -5.27
N ALA A 12 -2.14 0.94 -4.98
CA ALA A 12 -3.22 1.78 -5.49
C ALA A 12 -3.20 1.96 -7.02
N THR A 13 -2.05 1.75 -7.67
CA THR A 13 -1.88 1.99 -9.11
C THR A 13 -2.26 0.77 -9.95
N CYS A 14 -1.75 -0.41 -9.61
CA CYS A 14 -2.02 -1.64 -10.37
C CYS A 14 -3.00 -2.60 -9.67
N GLY A 15 -3.35 -2.34 -8.41
CA GLY A 15 -4.23 -3.21 -7.60
C GLY A 15 -3.55 -4.45 -7.04
N GLU A 16 -2.22 -4.59 -7.16
CA GLU A 16 -1.50 -5.78 -6.72
C GLU A 16 -1.51 -5.91 -5.20
N LEU A 17 -1.90 -7.10 -4.72
CA LEU A 17 -1.86 -7.48 -3.30
C LEU A 17 -0.62 -8.33 -3.04
N ALA A 18 0.36 -7.75 -2.34
CA ALA A 18 1.59 -8.41 -1.95
C ALA A 18 1.68 -8.54 -0.43
N ARG A 19 2.40 -9.55 0.06
CA ARG A 19 2.74 -9.64 1.48
C ARG A 19 3.71 -8.53 1.86
N ALA A 20 3.51 -7.88 2.99
CA ALA A 20 4.33 -6.73 3.40
C ALA A 20 5.82 -7.09 3.62
N ASP A 21 6.13 -8.36 3.93
CA ASP A 21 7.50 -8.86 4.03
C ASP A 21 8.21 -9.06 2.68
N ALA A 22 7.47 -9.11 1.57
CA ALA A 22 8.00 -9.22 0.22
C ALA A 22 8.06 -7.87 -0.51
N VAL A 23 7.67 -6.78 0.16
CA VAL A 23 7.66 -5.42 -0.40
C VAL A 23 8.95 -4.71 -0.03
N GLU A 24 9.65 -4.23 -1.05
CA GLU A 24 10.85 -3.41 -0.87
C GLU A 24 10.45 -1.99 -0.44
N TYR A 25 11.36 -1.31 0.26
CA TYR A 25 11.18 0.09 0.66
C TYR A 25 12.31 0.95 0.08
N ASP A 26 11.96 2.12 -0.42
CA ASP A 26 12.94 3.09 -0.90
C ASP A 26 13.76 3.68 0.27
N SER A 27 14.84 4.40 -0.06
CA SER A 27 15.65 5.20 0.88
C SER A 27 14.86 6.13 1.82
N LEU A 28 13.67 6.56 1.40
CA LEU A 28 12.78 7.40 2.21
C LEU A 28 11.83 6.60 3.12
N GLY A 29 11.83 5.27 3.04
CA GLY A 29 10.94 4.38 3.80
C GLY A 29 9.55 4.18 3.18
N TYR A 30 9.36 4.57 1.92
CA TYR A 30 8.13 4.35 1.16
C TYR A 30 8.13 2.96 0.53
N SER A 31 6.99 2.25 0.59
CA SER A 31 6.88 0.93 -0.04
C SER A 31 7.00 1.05 -1.56
N VAL A 32 7.57 0.04 -2.21
CA VAL A 32 7.71 -0.01 -3.66
C VAL A 32 6.97 -1.24 -4.17
N CYS A 33 6.03 -1.04 -5.08
CA CYS A 33 5.28 -2.14 -5.64
C CYS A 33 6.22 -3.09 -6.39
N PRO A 34 6.23 -4.40 -6.07
CA PRO A 34 7.12 -5.36 -6.72
C PRO A 34 6.72 -5.64 -8.18
N LEU A 35 5.49 -5.30 -8.58
CA LEU A 35 4.97 -5.57 -9.92
C LEU A 35 5.24 -4.42 -10.90
N CYS A 36 4.84 -3.19 -10.54
CA CYS A 36 4.98 -2.02 -11.40
C CYS A 36 6.14 -1.09 -11.01
N GLY A 37 6.76 -1.28 -9.85
CA GLY A 37 7.83 -0.41 -9.34
C GLY A 37 7.34 0.93 -8.77
N GLU A 38 6.02 1.13 -8.68
CA GLU A 38 5.47 2.39 -8.21
C GLU A 38 5.62 2.56 -6.70
N ARG A 39 5.94 3.79 -6.27
CA ARG A 39 6.21 4.12 -4.87
C ARG A 39 4.90 4.36 -4.12
N GLY A 40 4.59 3.51 -3.16
CA GLY A 40 3.53 3.70 -2.18
C GLY A 40 3.88 4.81 -1.19
N GLY A 41 3.02 5.81 -1.09
CA GLY A 41 3.13 6.90 -0.13
C GLY A 41 1.77 7.55 0.12
N PRO A 42 1.69 8.52 1.03
CA PRO A 42 0.43 9.23 1.30
C PRO A 42 -0.18 9.84 0.03
N LEU A 43 0.66 10.24 -0.93
CA LEU A 43 0.23 10.76 -2.24
C LEU A 43 -0.18 9.67 -3.25
N ALA A 44 0.21 8.41 -3.07
CA ALA A 44 -0.33 7.31 -3.88
C ALA A 44 -1.74 6.93 -3.42
N SER A 45 -2.05 7.19 -2.14
CA SER A 45 -3.38 6.95 -1.56
C SER A 45 -4.37 8.08 -1.81
N VAL A 46 -3.96 9.33 -2.09
CA VAL A 46 -4.93 10.41 -2.38
C VAL A 46 -5.73 10.17 -3.67
N GLU A 47 -5.23 9.33 -4.58
CA GLU A 47 -5.99 8.88 -5.75
C GLU A 47 -7.07 7.85 -5.38
N ALA A 48 -6.86 7.07 -4.31
CA ALA A 48 -7.81 6.09 -3.80
C ALA A 48 -8.79 6.70 -2.77
N ASP A 49 -8.34 7.69 -1.99
CA ASP A 49 -9.10 8.35 -0.91
C ASP A 49 -9.97 9.52 -1.39
N ALA A 50 -10.06 9.82 -2.68
CA ALA A 50 -11.10 10.74 -3.15
C ALA A 50 -12.53 10.18 -2.96
N ARG A 51 -12.68 8.92 -2.51
CA ARG A 51 -13.98 8.24 -2.31
C ARG A 51 -14.38 8.04 -0.85
N SER A 52 -13.50 8.31 0.12
CA SER A 52 -13.77 8.05 1.54
C SER A 52 -14.24 9.28 2.32
N VAL A 53 -13.91 10.48 1.85
CA VAL A 53 -14.17 11.73 2.58
C VAL A 53 -15.63 12.23 2.43
N GLU A 54 -16.42 11.68 1.50
CA GLU A 54 -17.85 12.03 1.36
C GLU A 54 -18.78 11.33 2.38
N ALA A 55 -18.25 10.47 3.27
CA ALA A 55 -19.04 9.71 4.25
C ALA A 55 -18.97 10.30 5.68
N ALA A 56 -18.82 11.61 5.80
CA ALA A 56 -18.93 12.32 7.08
C ALA A 56 -19.67 13.66 6.91
N GLU A 57 -20.96 13.60 6.58
CA GLU A 57 -21.94 14.67 6.84
C GLU A 57 -23.13 14.13 7.64
#